data_AF-A0AA92V7T0-F1
#
_entry.id   AF-A0AA92V7T0-F1
#
_cell.length_a   1.000
_cell.length_b   1.000
_cell.length_c   1.000
_cell.angle_alpha   90.00
_cell.angle_beta   90.00
_cell.angle_gamma   90.00
#
_symmetry.space_group_name_H-M   'P 1'
#
loop_
_entity.id
_entity.type
_entity.pdbx_description
1 polymer ?
#
loop_
_entity_poly.entity_id
_entity_poly.type
_entity_poly.pdbx_seq_one_letter_code
_entity_poly.pdbx_strand_id
1 'polypeptide(L)' 'NEVMTRNSEWMNHIVNHLNRMVDNFERAVMNYRPMLGGERFMTDKELCARLQLSRRTLQDYRNNGVIPYIQL' A
#
# COMPACT_ATOMS: atom_id res chain seq x y z
N ASN A 1 -5.83 7.43 -46.36
CA ASN A 1 -5.57 8.17 -45.10
C ASN A 1 -6.88 8.24 -44.34
N GLU A 2 -7.15 7.27 -43.48
CA GLU A 2 -8.35 7.29 -42.65
C GLU A 2 -8.13 8.29 -41.51
N VAL A 3 -8.91 9.36 -41.53
CA VAL A 3 -8.89 10.40 -40.52
C VAL A 3 -9.33 9.76 -39.21
N MET A 4 -8.41 9.73 -38.23
CA MET A 4 -8.69 9.35 -36.85
C MET A 4 -9.71 10.34 -36.25
N THR A 5 -10.99 10.05 -36.39
CA THR A 5 -12.05 10.83 -35.73
C THR A 5 -12.21 10.35 -34.29
N ARG A 6 -12.53 11.29 -33.40
CA ARG A 6 -12.69 11.14 -31.94
C ARG A 6 -13.72 10.08 -31.50
N ASN A 7 -14.49 9.53 -32.44
CA ASN A 7 -15.56 8.54 -32.24
C ASN A 7 -15.22 7.14 -32.78
N SER A 8 -13.97 6.89 -33.17
CA SER A 8 -13.57 5.55 -33.59
C SER A 8 -13.61 4.59 -32.41
N GLU A 9 -14.04 3.35 -32.65
CA GLU A 9 -14.06 2.29 -31.63
C GLU A 9 -12.68 2.07 -31.00
N TRP A 10 -11.60 2.26 -31.78
CA TRP A 10 -10.24 2.16 -31.29
C TRP A 10 -9.89 3.27 -30.29
N MET A 11 -10.36 4.51 -30.49
CA MET A 11 -10.14 5.61 -29.53
C MET A 11 -10.87 5.33 -28.22
N ASN A 12 -12.12 4.89 -28.31
CA ASN A 12 -12.90 4.53 -27.13
C ASN A 12 -12.27 3.36 -26.37
N HIS A 13 -11.75 2.37 -27.07
CA HIS A 13 -11.04 1.25 -26.46
C HIS A 13 -9.77 1.69 -25.72
N ILE A 14 -8.94 2.53 -26.34
CA ILE A 14 -7.71 3.01 -25.72
C ILE A 14 -8.01 3.91 -24.53
N VAL A 15 -8.97 4.84 -24.63
CA VAL A 15 -9.36 5.71 -23.51
C VAL A 15 -9.88 4.89 -22.32
N ASN A 16 -10.72 3.88 -22.57
CA ASN A 16 -11.20 3.00 -21.52
C ASN A 16 -10.07 2.19 -20.87
N HIS A 17 -9.10 1.71 -21.67
CA HIS A 17 -7.93 1.02 -21.14
C HIS A 17 -7.08 1.92 -20.24
N LEU A 18 -6.84 3.16 -20.67
CA LEU A 18 -6.10 4.16 -19.89
C LEU A 18 -6.81 4.50 -18.58
N ASN A 19 -8.14 4.70 -18.60
CA ASN A 19 -8.91 4.95 -17.40
C ASN A 19 -8.79 3.80 -16.38
N ARG A 20 -8.86 2.55 -16.84
CA ARG A 20 -8.66 1.38 -15.96
C ARG A 20 -7.26 1.32 -15.38
N MET A 21 -6.24 1.73 -16.14
CA MET A 21 -4.86 1.79 -15.62
C MET A 21 -4.72 2.86 -14.54
N VAL A 22 -5.34 4.02 -14.72
CA VAL A 22 -5.37 5.10 -13.72
C VAL A 22 -6.09 4.62 -12.45
N ASP A 23 -7.27 4.02 -12.57
CA ASP A 23 -8.01 3.48 -11.42
C ASP A 23 -7.19 2.45 -10.64
N ASN A 24 -6.48 1.57 -11.35
CA ASN A 24 -5.61 0.57 -10.73
C ASN A 24 -4.40 1.21 -10.03
N PHE A 25 -3.83 2.26 -10.63
CA PHE A 25 -2.73 2.99 -10.04
C PHE A 25 -3.17 3.77 -8.80
N GLU A 26 -4.31 4.45 -8.85
CA GLU A 26 -4.91 5.13 -7.69
C GLU A 26 -5.19 4.15 -6.55
N ARG A 27 -5.72 2.96 -6.86
CA ARG A 27 -5.88 1.88 -5.88
C ARG A 27 -4.54 1.41 -5.34
N ALA A 28 -3.52 1.27 -6.17
CA ALA A 28 -2.18 0.86 -5.73
C ALA A 28 -1.56 1.92 -4.80
N VAL A 29 -1.72 3.20 -5.11
CA VAL A 29 -1.26 4.34 -4.28
C VAL A 29 -2.06 4.47 -3.00
N MET A 30 -3.39 4.28 -3.03
CA MET A 30 -4.21 4.28 -1.80
C MET A 30 -3.86 3.11 -0.88
N ASN A 31 -3.51 1.95 -1.44
CA ASN A 31 -2.99 0.80 -0.68
C ASN A 31 -1.49 0.91 -0.38
N TYR A 32 -0.80 1.90 -0.95
CA TYR A 32 0.60 2.16 -0.68
C TYR A 32 0.69 2.84 0.69
N ARG A 33 0.94 2.02 1.71
CA ARG A 33 1.35 2.54 3.01
C ARG A 33 2.72 3.17 2.87
N PRO A 34 2.86 4.50 3.08
CA PRO A 34 4.14 5.17 2.94
C PRO A 34 5.17 4.47 3.83
N MET A 35 6.25 4.06 3.20
CA MET A 35 7.39 3.48 3.91
C MET A 35 8.10 4.63 4.60
N LEU A 36 8.22 4.62 5.93
CA LEU A 36 9.06 5.59 6.62
C LEU A 36 10.51 5.26 6.24
N GLY A 37 11.14 6.08 5.41
CA GLY A 37 12.52 5.86 4.97
C GLY A 37 12.75 4.57 4.17
N GLY A 38 11.72 4.00 3.54
CA GLY A 38 11.84 2.72 2.81
C GLY A 38 11.54 1.47 3.65
N GLU A 39 11.27 1.63 4.95
CA GLU A 39 10.89 0.54 5.84
C GLU A 39 9.39 0.52 6.17
N ARG A 40 8.83 -0.69 6.31
CA ARG A 40 7.44 -0.90 6.72
C ARG A 40 7.35 -1.02 8.24
N PHE A 41 6.98 0.07 8.90
CA PHE A 41 6.64 0.03 10.32
C PHE A 41 5.26 -0.55 10.53
N MET A 42 5.11 -1.27 11.65
CA MET A 42 3.88 -1.89 12.05
C MET A 42 3.47 -1.31 13.39
N THR A 43 2.20 -0.95 13.54
CA THR A 43 1.69 -0.48 14.83
C THR A 43 1.69 -1.63 15.83
N ASP A 44 1.77 -1.31 17.12
CA ASP A 44 1.71 -2.30 18.21
C ASP A 44 0.52 -3.25 18.09
N LYS A 45 -0.63 -2.72 17.68
CA LYS A 45 -1.85 -3.51 17.48
C LYS A 45 -1.70 -4.52 16.35
N GLU A 46 -1.13 -4.11 15.22
CA GLU A 46 -0.91 -4.99 14.07
C GLU A 46 0.15 -6.05 14.35
N LEU A 47 1.21 -5.68 15.09
CA LEU A 47 2.28 -6.59 15.46
C LEU A 47 1.79 -7.62 16.49
N CYS A 48 1.04 -7.19 17.51
CA CYS A 48 0.40 -8.08 18.48
C CYS A 48 -0.55 -9.07 17.78
N ALA A 49 -1.36 -8.60 16.82
CA ALA A 49 -2.29 -9.46 16.09
C ALA A 49 -1.57 -10.51 15.24
N ARG A 50 -0.46 -10.14 14.57
CA ARG A 50 0.33 -11.07 13.76
C ARG A 50 1.09 -12.11 14.59
N LEU A 51 1.69 -11.68 15.69
CA LEU A 51 2.48 -12.57 16.56
C LEU A 51 1.61 -13.32 17.58
N GLN A 52 0.32 -13.00 17.66
CA GLN A 52 -0.62 -13.51 18.68
C GLN A 52 -0.11 -13.26 20.11
N LEU A 53 0.51 -12.10 20.32
CA LEU A 53 1.07 -11.71 21.62
C LEU A 53 0.20 -10.66 22.31
N SER A 54 0.22 -10.67 23.63
CA SER A 54 -0.32 -9.56 24.40
C SER A 54 0.57 -8.33 24.29
N ARG A 55 0.01 -7.14 24.53
CA ARG A 55 0.81 -5.89 24.61
C ARG A 55 1.90 -5.97 25.67
N ARG A 56 1.62 -6.66 26.79
CA ARG A 56 2.60 -6.86 27.87
C ARG A 56 3.80 -7.68 27.38
N THR A 57 3.53 -8.80 26.71
CA THR A 57 4.56 -9.65 26.13
C THR A 57 5.36 -8.94 25.05
N LEU A 58 4.71 -8.13 24.20
CA LEU A 58 5.39 -7.30 23.21
C LEU A 58 6.34 -6.30 23.87
N GLN A 59 5.94 -5.69 25.00
CA GLN A 59 6.79 -4.78 25.75
C GLN A 59 7.98 -5.51 26.39
N ASP A 60 7.78 -6.72 26.92
CA ASP A 60 8.87 -7.53 27.46
C ASP A 60 9.91 -7.84 26.37
N TYR A 61 9.48 -8.15 25.15
CA TYR A 61 10.39 -8.36 24.02
C TYR A 61 11.16 -7.09 23.62
N ARG A 62 10.53 -5.90 23.71
CA ARG A 62 11.21 -4.62 23.47
C ARG A 62 12.24 -4.33 24.56
N ASN A 63 11.88 -4.56 25.82
CA ASN A 63 12.78 -4.36 26.97
C ASN A 63 14.00 -5.29 26.88
N ASN A 64 13.80 -6.52 26.41
CA ASN A 64 14.87 -7.49 26.20
C ASN A 64 15.64 -7.28 24.88
N GLY A 65 15.32 -6.24 24.10
CA GLY A 65 15.98 -5.93 22.82
C GLY A 65 15.72 -6.93 21.69
N VAL A 66 14.73 -7.82 21.84
CA VAL A 66 14.37 -8.84 20.85
C VAL A 66 13.62 -8.23 19.67
N ILE A 67 12.75 -7.24 19.94
CA ILE A 67 11.96 -6.56 18.90
C ILE A 67 12.32 -5.07 18.90
N PRO A 68 12.91 -4.55 17.82
CA PRO A 68 13.20 -3.13 17.70
C PRO A 68 11.91 -2.30 17.59
N TYR A 69 11.92 -1.09 18.13
CA TYR A 69 10.81 -0.16 18.05
C TYR A 69 11.30 1.28 17.97
N ILE A 70 10.47 2.14 17.38
CA ILE A 70 10.67 3.59 17.38
C ILE A 70 9.56 4.19 18.24
N GLN A 71 9.95 5.07 19.14
CA GLN A 71 9.02 5.93 19.87
C GLN A 71 9.01 7.29 19.18
N LEU A 72 7.87 7.64 18.59
CA LEU A 72 7.62 8.94 17.97
C LEU A 72 7.17 9.97 19.02
#